data_AF-A0A9P9IGG1-F1
#
_entry.id   AF-A0A9P9IGG1-F1
#
_cell.length_a   1.000
_cell.length_b   1.000
_cell.length_c   1.000
_cell.angle_alpha   90.00
_cell.angle_beta   90.00
_cell.angle_gamma   90.00
#
_symmetry.space_group_name_H-M   'P 1'
#
loop_
_entity.id
_entity.type
_entity.pdbx_description
1 polymer ?
#
loop_
_entity_poly.entity_id
_entity_poly.type
_entity_poly.pdbx_seq_one_letter_code
_entity_poly.pdbx_strand_id
1 'polypeptide(L)'
;MEYKQLPRGYAEVLENTQFALIATAYKLYSTVRNNQPWELDEPELNDRGVPVIYNIAQNLDCIRPNSCTRHRPRRYVPAIVATLPVASPPGRAKLARIES
;
A
#
# COMPACT_ATOMS: atom_id res chain seq x y z
N MET A 1 -28.12 -12.49 -3.92
CA MET A 1 -27.07 -11.44 -3.95
C MET A 1 -26.32 -11.58 -5.25
N GLU A 2 -26.41 -10.61 -6.16
CA GLU A 2 -25.45 -10.52 -7.26
C GLU A 2 -24.14 -9.97 -6.72
N TYR A 3 -23.07 -10.74 -6.82
CA TYR A 3 -21.73 -10.24 -6.54
C TYR A 3 -21.22 -9.55 -7.80
N LYS A 4 -21.01 -8.23 -7.75
CA LYS A 4 -20.29 -7.51 -8.81
C LYS A 4 -18.90 -8.13 -8.93
N GLN A 5 -18.63 -8.78 -10.05
CA GLN A 5 -17.29 -9.27 -10.34
C GLN A 5 -16.35 -8.07 -10.44
N LEU A 6 -15.28 -8.08 -9.65
CA LEU A 6 -14.26 -7.05 -9.71
C LEU A 6 -13.55 -7.12 -11.07
N PRO A 7 -13.33 -5.99 -11.75
CA PRO A 7 -12.60 -5.97 -13.00
C PRO A 7 -11.24 -6.67 -12.88
N ARG A 8 -10.83 -7.36 -13.95
CA ARG A 8 -9.51 -7.98 -14.01
C ARG A 8 -8.43 -6.90 -13.77
N GLY A 9 -7.51 -7.15 -12.85
CA GLY A 9 -6.45 -6.21 -12.48
C GLY A 9 -6.79 -5.25 -11.34
N TYR A 10 -8.02 -5.28 -10.79
CA TYR A 10 -8.39 -4.43 -9.65
C TYR A 10 -7.47 -4.63 -8.43
N ALA A 11 -7.11 -5.89 -8.13
CA ALA A 11 -6.17 -6.20 -7.05
C ALA A 11 -4.77 -5.59 -7.29
N GLU A 12 -4.28 -5.62 -8.54
CA GLU A 12 -2.98 -5.05 -8.90
C GLU A 12 -2.97 -3.53 -8.78
N VAL A 13 -4.04 -2.87 -9.23
CA VAL A 13 -4.19 -1.41 -9.07
C VAL A 13 -4.21 -1.03 -7.60
N LEU A 14 -4.92 -1.78 -6.76
CA LEU A 14 -4.94 -1.58 -5.32
C LEU A 14 -3.57 -1.81 -4.69
N GLU A 15 -2.86 -2.88 -5.06
CA GLU A 15 -1.50 -3.17 -4.58
C GLU A 15 -0.53 -2.05 -4.97
N ASN A 16 -0.58 -1.58 -6.21
CA ASN A 16 0.25 -0.47 -6.68
C ASN A 16 -0.07 0.83 -5.94
N THR A 17 -1.36 1.09 -5.69
CA THR A 17 -1.81 2.27 -4.92
C THR A 17 -1.31 2.21 -3.48
N GLN A 18 -1.46 1.06 -2.80
CA GLN A 18 -0.94 0.87 -1.45
C GLN A 18 0.58 1.06 -1.40
N PHE A 19 1.31 0.50 -2.36
CA PHE A 19 2.75 0.66 -2.44
C PHE A 19 3.16 2.13 -2.61
N ALA A 20 2.52 2.86 -3.53
CA ALA A 20 2.81 4.26 -3.78
C ALA A 20 2.56 5.11 -2.52
N LEU A 21 1.45 4.88 -1.81
CA LEU A 21 1.12 5.60 -0.58
C LEU A 21 2.14 5.37 0.54
N ILE A 22 2.53 4.12 0.77
CA ILE A 22 3.55 3.76 1.78
C ILE A 22 4.90 4.41 1.43
N ALA A 23 5.33 4.31 0.18
CA ALA A 23 6.59 4.89 -0.28
C ALA A 23 6.60 6.42 -0.14
N THR A 24 5.48 7.07 -0.46
CA THR A 24 5.32 8.52 -0.34
C THR A 24 5.43 8.95 1.12
N ALA A 25 4.70 8.31 2.03
CA ALA A 25 4.75 8.62 3.46
C ALA A 25 6.17 8.43 4.02
N TYR A 26 6.87 7.36 3.61
CA TYR A 26 8.24 7.10 4.04
C TYR A 26 9.21 8.18 3.54
N LYS A 27 9.13 8.58 2.27
CA LYS A 27 9.99 9.64 1.72
C LYS A 27 9.73 10.99 2.39
N LEU A 28 8.46 11.37 2.57
CA LEU A 28 8.09 12.59 3.30
C LEU A 28 8.62 12.58 4.74
N TYR A 29 8.49 11.46 5.45
CA TYR A 29 9.06 11.34 6.79
C TYR A 29 10.58 11.50 6.77
N SER A 30 11.25 10.86 5.80
CA SER A 30 12.71 10.95 5.65
C SER A 30 13.19 12.37 5.35
N THR A 31 12.52 13.10 4.45
CA THR A 31 12.89 14.48 4.12
C THR A 31 12.77 15.39 5.35
N VAL A 32 11.66 15.29 6.09
CA VAL A 32 11.45 16.02 7.34
C VAL A 32 12.51 15.64 8.38
N ARG A 33 12.76 14.34 8.58
CA ARG A 33 13.68 13.84 9.61
C ARG A 33 15.13 14.29 9.38
N ASN A 34 15.50 14.47 8.12
CA ASN A 34 16.85 14.84 7.69
C ASN A 34 17.00 16.33 7.39
N ASN A 35 16.00 17.16 7.71
CA ASN A 35 15.96 18.60 7.37
C ASN A 35 16.30 18.86 5.89
N GLN A 36 15.87 17.97 5.01
CA GLN A 36 16.10 18.14 3.58
C GLN A 36 15.16 19.25 3.09
N PRO A 37 15.68 20.28 2.39
CA PRO A 37 14.84 21.28 1.78
C PRO A 37 13.93 20.64 0.73
N TRP A 38 12.73 21.19 0.58
CA TRP A 38 11.83 20.78 -0.50
C TRP A 38 12.29 21.44 -1.80
N GLU A 39 12.99 20.67 -2.64
CA GLU A 39 13.51 21.13 -3.95
C GLU A 39 12.62 20.67 -5.13
N LEU A 40 11.51 20.00 -4.83
CA LEU A 40 10.55 19.53 -5.82
C LEU A 40 9.49 20.59 -6.09
N ASP A 41 8.79 20.46 -7.21
CA ASP A 41 7.65 21.31 -7.50
C ASP A 41 6.57 21.20 -6.41
N GLU A 42 5.91 22.32 -6.12
CA GLU A 42 4.78 22.37 -5.20
C GLU A 42 3.63 21.50 -5.74
N PRO A 43 3.01 20.67 -4.89
CA PRO A 43 1.95 19.81 -5.34
C PRO A 43 0.68 20.59 -5.70
N GLU A 44 -0.05 20.10 -6.69
CA GLU A 44 -1.39 20.58 -6.99
C GLU A 44 -2.30 20.51 -5.75
N LEU A 45 -3.16 21.51 -5.58
CA LEU A 45 -4.15 21.54 -4.52
C LEU A 45 -5.51 21.12 -5.07
N ASN A 46 -6.28 20.37 -4.28
CA ASN A 46 -7.68 20.11 -4.60
C ASN A 46 -8.56 21.32 -4.28
N ASP A 47 -9.87 21.22 -4.55
CA ASP A 47 -10.86 22.28 -4.31
C ASP A 47 -10.95 22.75 -2.84
N ARG A 48 -10.34 22.03 -1.91
CA ARG A 48 -10.24 22.40 -0.48
C ARG A 48 -8.90 23.03 -0.12
N GLY A 49 -8.03 23.30 -1.09
CA GLY A 49 -6.69 23.81 -0.86
C GLY A 49 -5.74 22.78 -0.24
N VAL A 50 -6.05 21.49 -0.30
CA VAL A 50 -5.22 20.43 0.30
C VAL A 50 -4.37 19.77 -0.80
N PRO A 51 -3.07 19.54 -0.57
CA PRO A 51 -2.20 18.87 -1.52
C PRO A 51 -2.75 17.52 -2.02
N VAL A 52 -2.69 17.32 -3.34
CA VAL A 52 -3.11 16.08 -3.99
C VAL A 52 -2.00 15.04 -3.86
N ILE A 53 -2.27 13.99 -3.08
CA ILE A 53 -1.28 12.95 -2.76
C ILE A 53 -0.70 12.25 -4.00
N TYR A 54 -1.48 12.14 -5.08
CA TYR A 54 -1.00 11.58 -6.34
C TYR A 54 0.14 12.43 -6.93
N ASN A 55 0.00 13.75 -6.92
CA ASN A 55 1.01 14.65 -7.45
C ASN A 55 2.27 14.67 -6.57
N ILE A 56 2.12 14.62 -5.25
CA ILE A 56 3.26 14.42 -4.33
C ILE A 56 3.99 13.10 -4.64
N ALA A 57 3.25 12.00 -4.79
CA ALA A 57 3.82 10.69 -5.10
C ALA A 57 4.53 10.67 -6.47
N GLN A 58 4.06 11.48 -7.42
CA GLN A 58 4.70 11.66 -8.72
C GLN A 58 6.02 12.44 -8.59
N ASN A 59 6.01 13.59 -7.90
CA ASN A 59 7.22 14.40 -7.69
C ASN A 59 8.29 13.62 -6.91
N LEU A 60 7.87 12.72 -6.02
CA LEU A 60 8.75 11.84 -5.26
C LEU A 60 9.11 10.54 -5.99
N ASP A 61 8.73 10.31 -7.25
CA ASP A 61 8.97 9.06 -7.99
C ASP A 61 8.53 7.79 -7.21
N CYS A 62 7.37 7.86 -6.57
CA CYS A 62 6.76 6.75 -5.83
C CYS A 62 5.75 5.93 -6.66
N ILE A 63 5.32 6.46 -7.80
CA ILE A 63 4.39 5.80 -8.71
C ILE A 63 5.17 4.86 -9.62
N ARG A 64 4.86 3.57 -9.57
CA ARG A 64 5.44 2.63 -10.54
C ARG A 64 4.79 2.87 -11.90
N PRO A 65 5.56 2.92 -13.02
CA PRO A 65 4.96 2.85 -14.34
C PRO A 65 4.16 1.54 -14.42
N ASN A 66 2.87 1.65 -14.74
CA ASN A 66 2.03 0.49 -15.01
C ASN A 66 2.71 -0.30 -16.13
N SER A 67 3.33 -1.42 -15.79
CA SER A 67 4.02 -2.26 -16.75
C SER A 67 2.97 -2.97 -17.60
N CYS A 68 2.46 -2.30 -18.64
CA CYS A 68 1.59 -2.91 -19.66
C CYS A 68 2.28 -4.05 -20.42
N THR A 69 3.57 -4.29 -20.17
CA THR A 69 4.27 -5.51 -20.56
C THR A 69 5.21 -5.95 -19.43
N ARG A 70 4.71 -6.73 -18.46
CA ARG A 70 5.57 -7.56 -17.61
C ARG A 70 5.13 -9.01 -17.67
N HIS A 71 5.90 -9.81 -18.41
CA HIS A 71 6.14 -11.19 -17.98
C HIS A 71 6.49 -11.14 -16.50
N ARG A 72 5.66 -11.76 -15.65
CA ARG A 72 5.85 -11.81 -14.19
C ARG A 72 7.31 -12.10 -13.83
N PRO A 73 8.06 -11.19 -13.19
CA PRO A 73 9.16 -11.61 -12.38
C PRO A 73 8.62 -11.93 -10.97
N ARG A 74 9.18 -13.00 -10.40
CA ARG A 74 8.86 -13.57 -9.09
C ARG A 74 8.60 -12.49 -8.04
N ARG A 75 7.55 -12.74 -7.25
CA ARG A 75 7.20 -12.02 -6.02
C ARG A 75 8.45 -11.59 -5.26
N TYR A 76 8.74 -10.29 -5.25
CA TYR A 76 9.63 -9.70 -4.25
C TYR A 76 8.73 -9.28 -3.10
N VAL A 77 8.68 -10.09 -2.05
CA VAL A 77 8.15 -9.65 -0.75
C VAL A 77 9.26 -8.85 -0.07
N PRO A 78 9.10 -7.54 0.16
CA PRO A 78 10.06 -6.78 0.95
C PRO A 78 10.16 -7.42 2.34
N ALA A 79 11.37 -7.55 2.88
CA ALA A 79 11.63 -8.20 4.18
C ALA A 79 10.79 -7.64 5.34
N ILE A 80 10.28 -6.41 5.21
CA ILE A 80 9.39 -5.76 6.18
C ILE A 80 8.01 -6.43 6.29
N VAL A 81 7.52 -7.12 5.25
CA VAL A 81 6.24 -7.86 5.32
C VAL A 81 6.43 -9.25 5.94
N ALA A 82 7.63 -9.82 5.82
CA ALA A 82 7.96 -11.15 6.37
C ALA A 82 8.15 -11.15 7.90
N THR A 83 8.23 -9.99 8.54
CA THR A 83 8.46 -9.85 9.99
C THR A 83 7.20 -9.57 10.80
N LEU A 84 6.04 -9.43 10.16
CA LEU A 84 4.77 -9.39 10.88
C LEU A 84 4.40 -10.82 11.31
N PRO A 85 4.21 -11.11 12.61
CA PRO A 85 3.75 -12.42 13.04
C PRO A 85 2.38 -12.67 12.45
N VAL A 86 2.21 -13.81 11.78
CA VAL A 86 0.89 -14.28 11.35
C VAL A 86 0.05 -14.43 12.63
N ALA A 87 -1.04 -13.66 12.75
CA ALA A 87 -1.93 -13.82 13.88
C ALA A 87 -2.57 -15.21 13.77
N SER A 88 -2.17 -16.13 14.65
CA SER A 88 -2.80 -17.44 14.77
C SER A 88 -4.29 -17.25 15.10
N PRO A 89 -5.22 -17.86 14.34
CA PRO A 89 -6.62 -17.81 14.71
C PRO A 89 -6.83 -18.51 16.06
N PRO A 90 -7.73 -18.02 16.93
CA PRO A 90 -7.99 -18.65 18.21
C PRO A 90 -8.48 -20.08 18.01
N GLY A 91 -7.77 -21.02 18.64
CA GLY A 91 -8.04 -22.44 18.57
C GLY A 91 -9.46 -22.76 19.04
N ARG A 92 -10.16 -23.56 18.25
CA ARG A 92 -11.49 -24.11 18.53
C ARG A 92 -11.43 -24.93 19.82
N ALA A 93 -11.84 -24.34 20.95
CA ALA A 93 -11.92 -25.04 22.22
C ALA A 93 -12.90 -26.23 22.09
N LYS A 94 -12.41 -27.43 22.41
CA LYS A 94 -13.23 -28.64 22.61
C LYS A 94 -14.17 -28.38 23.79
N LEU A 95 -15.46 -28.25 23.53
CA LEU A 95 -16.49 -28.51 24.54
C LEU A 95 -16.50 -30.01 24.81
N ALA A 96 -15.74 -30.44 25.82
CA ALA A 96 -15.92 -31.75 26.43
C ALA A 96 -17.22 -31.72 27.25
N ARG A 97 -18.13 -32.58 26.83
CA ARG A 97 -19.41 -32.97 27.37
C ARG A 97 -19.29 -33.33 28.86
N ILE A 98 -20.04 -32.64 29.72
CA ILE A 98 -20.32 -33.07 31.09
C ILE A 98 -21.64 -33.83 31.02
N GLU A 99 -21.60 -35.16 31.06
CA GLU A 99 -22.76 -35.99 31.38
C GLU A 99 -22.50 -36.66 32.73
N SER A 100 -23.43 -36.34 33.65
CA SER A 100 -23.82 -36.89 34.96
C SER A 100 -22.84 -37.63 35.86
#